data_AF-A0A519Q624-F1
#
_entry.id   AF-A0A519Q624-F1
#
_cell.length_a   1.000
_cell.length_b   1.000
_cell.length_c   1.000
_cell.angle_alpha   90.00
_cell.angle_beta   90.00
_cell.angle_gamma   90.00
#
_symmetry.space_group_name_H-M   'P 1'
#
loop_
_entity.id
_entity.type
_entity.pdbx_description
1 polymer ?
#
loop_
_entity_poly.entity_id
_entity_poly.type
_entity_poly.pdbx_seq_one_letter_code
_entity_poly.pdbx_strand_id
1 'polypeptide(L)'
;MTTTRNNNNTWVLTYYETIEDAEAGTNAIPVPTAYPSGNGTVFVRVETRSGNPNDAICHQVVTLELIVNPLPVLGTAGVIAPFAFCEQNTDGFNQFLLTDHIDEILVGLDPADYTVRFYLDQANMNNNIALPNQYTNQTAFDQTILVRVENNETGCRSVGQVRLLVEEGAIANPVTATELSTCDIEGDNDGIATFDLTPAGIESLGAQSPVDY
;
A
#
# COMPACT_ATOMS: atom_id res chain seq x y z
N MET A 1 -15.71 32.32 62.75
CA MET A 1 -15.80 30.85 62.67
C MET A 1 -15.13 30.42 61.39
N THR A 2 -14.08 29.61 61.54
CA THR A 2 -13.39 28.75 60.57
C THR A 2 -14.39 28.08 59.61
N THR A 3 -14.11 27.90 58.32
CA THR A 3 -13.10 26.95 57.81
C THR A 3 -12.57 27.37 56.43
N THR A 4 -11.25 27.42 56.28
CA THR A 4 -10.60 27.27 54.98
C THR A 4 -10.94 25.89 54.43
N ARG A 5 -11.66 25.81 53.30
CA ARG A 5 -11.78 24.56 52.53
C ARG A 5 -10.36 24.17 52.12
N ASN A 6 -9.79 23.17 52.79
CA ASN A 6 -8.62 22.47 52.28
C ASN A 6 -9.02 21.87 50.93
N ASN A 7 -8.54 22.49 49.86
CA ASN A 7 -8.79 22.20 48.46
C ASN A 7 -8.03 20.94 47.99
N ASN A 8 -8.09 19.87 48.79
CA ASN A 8 -7.57 18.54 48.46
C ASN A 8 -8.47 17.81 47.46
N ASN A 9 -8.96 18.53 46.44
CA ASN A 9 -9.84 18.00 45.42
C ASN A 9 -9.04 17.07 44.51
N THR A 10 -9.45 15.81 44.44
CA THR A 10 -8.97 14.89 43.43
C THR A 10 -9.92 14.90 42.24
N TRP A 11 -9.34 14.97 41.05
CA TRP A 11 -10.06 14.84 39.79
C TRP A 11 -10.04 13.37 39.39
N VAL A 12 -11.20 12.81 39.05
CA VAL A 12 -11.35 11.44 38.58
C VAL A 12 -11.96 11.49 37.19
N LEU A 13 -11.31 10.84 36.22
CA LEU A 13 -11.79 10.73 34.86
C LEU A 13 -12.37 9.34 34.63
N THR A 14 -13.59 9.27 34.12
CA THR A 14 -14.23 8.05 33.63
C THR A 14 -14.78 8.28 32.23
N TYR A 15 -14.90 7.21 31.45
CA TYR A 15 -15.27 7.25 30.04
C TYR A 15 -16.49 6.37 29.82
N TYR A 16 -17.38 6.76 28.92
CA TYR A 16 -18.66 6.08 28.70
C TYR A 16 -19.02 6.07 27.22
N GLU A 17 -19.79 5.07 26.81
CA GLU A 17 -20.29 4.94 25.43
C GLU A 17 -21.54 5.82 25.19
N THR A 18 -22.30 6.14 26.24
CA THR A 18 -23.53 6.95 26.15
C THR A 18 -23.47 8.16 27.07
N ILE A 19 -24.23 9.21 26.72
CA ILE A 19 -24.34 10.41 27.56
C ILE A 19 -25.12 10.12 28.84
N GLU A 20 -26.11 9.24 28.78
CA GLU A 20 -26.93 8.84 29.92
C GLU A 20 -26.09 8.16 30.99
N ASP A 21 -25.22 7.22 30.60
CA ASP A 21 -24.28 6.56 31.49
C ASP A 21 -23.23 7.53 32.03
N ALA A 22 -22.76 8.47 31.21
CA ALA A 22 -21.83 9.51 31.65
C ALA A 22 -22.44 10.46 32.67
N GLU A 23 -23.71 10.83 32.53
CA GLU A 23 -24.43 11.67 33.49
C GLU A 23 -24.81 10.92 34.78
N ALA A 24 -25.16 9.64 34.66
CA ALA A 24 -25.49 8.76 35.79
C ALA A 24 -24.25 8.19 36.51
N GLY A 25 -23.08 8.21 35.87
CA GLY A 25 -21.86 7.59 36.38
C GLY A 25 -21.89 6.05 36.37
N THR A 26 -22.71 5.44 35.52
CA THR A 26 -22.93 3.97 35.44
C THR A 26 -22.27 3.37 34.20
N ASN A 27 -21.94 2.07 34.20
CA ASN A 27 -21.40 1.37 33.01
C ASN A 27 -20.15 2.02 32.38
N ALA A 28 -19.21 2.51 33.20
CA ALA A 28 -17.96 3.09 32.71
C ALA A 28 -17.13 2.08 31.88
N ILE A 29 -16.46 2.57 30.83
CA ILE A 29 -15.49 1.84 30.03
C ILE A 29 -14.39 1.32 30.98
N PRO A 30 -14.24 -0.01 31.16
CA PRO A 30 -13.38 -0.56 32.21
C PRO A 30 -11.88 -0.35 31.97
N VAL A 31 -11.44 -0.33 30.70
CA VAL A 31 -10.03 -0.20 30.33
C VAL A 31 -9.86 0.91 29.27
N PRO A 32 -9.90 2.19 29.66
CA PRO A 32 -9.79 3.31 28.72
C PRO A 32 -8.47 3.34 27.94
N THR A 33 -7.40 2.73 28.49
CA THR A 33 -6.09 2.65 27.83
C THR A 33 -6.05 1.66 26.66
N ALA A 34 -7.09 0.83 26.50
CA ALA A 34 -7.17 -0.19 25.45
C ALA A 34 -8.63 -0.43 25.02
N TYR A 35 -9.41 0.64 24.84
CA TYR A 35 -10.80 0.56 24.40
C TYR A 35 -10.87 0.35 22.87
N PRO A 36 -11.37 -0.81 22.39
CA PRO A 36 -11.54 -1.02 20.95
C PRO A 36 -12.73 -0.23 20.43
N SER A 37 -12.53 0.59 19.39
CA SER A 37 -13.61 1.37 18.77
C SER A 37 -13.34 1.67 17.30
N GLY A 38 -14.41 2.00 16.58
CA GLY A 38 -14.35 2.58 15.23
C GLY A 38 -14.46 4.11 15.28
N ASN A 39 -14.93 4.71 14.19
CA ASN A 39 -15.40 6.09 14.21
C ASN A 39 -16.61 6.20 15.16
N GLY A 40 -16.62 7.22 16.02
CA GLY A 40 -17.73 7.39 16.95
C GLY A 40 -17.50 8.49 17.98
N THR A 41 -18.23 8.41 19.07
CA THR A 41 -18.13 9.36 20.17
C THR A 41 -18.12 8.60 21.48
N VAL A 42 -17.26 9.03 22.40
CA VAL A 42 -17.30 8.62 23.80
C VAL A 42 -17.45 9.85 24.67
N PHE A 43 -17.97 9.66 25.87
CA PHE A 43 -18.25 10.74 26.82
C PHE A 43 -17.26 10.65 27.98
N VAL A 44 -16.55 11.74 28.25
CA VAL A 44 -15.61 11.85 29.37
C VAL A 44 -16.32 12.55 30.51
N ARG A 45 -16.53 11.83 31.62
CA ARG A 45 -17.01 12.40 32.87
C ARG A 45 -15.81 12.78 33.72
N VAL A 46 -15.77 14.03 34.14
CA VAL A 46 -14.75 14.56 35.05
C VAL A 46 -15.41 14.82 36.38
N GLU A 47 -15.10 14.02 37.39
CA GLU A 47 -15.61 14.21 38.75
C GLU A 47 -14.59 14.91 39.63
N THR A 48 -15.08 15.78 40.51
CA THR A 48 -14.29 16.37 41.60
C THR A 48 -14.72 15.76 42.93
N ARG A 49 -13.76 15.21 43.68
CA ARG A 49 -14.01 14.64 45.02
C ARG A 49 -13.24 15.42 46.07
N SER A 50 -13.94 15.91 47.10
CA SER A 50 -13.35 16.66 48.23
C SER A 50 -12.67 15.77 49.28
N GLY A 51 -12.72 14.43 49.11
CA GLY A 51 -12.24 13.45 50.07
C GLY A 51 -13.22 13.14 51.21
N ASN A 52 -14.32 13.90 51.35
CA ASN A 52 -15.42 13.58 52.27
C ASN A 52 -16.52 12.79 51.52
N PRO A 53 -16.87 11.55 51.94
CA PRO A 53 -17.85 10.73 51.25
C PRO A 53 -19.29 11.27 51.30
N ASN A 54 -19.58 12.24 52.17
CA ASN A 54 -20.91 12.86 52.29
C ASN A 54 -21.05 14.14 51.46
N ASP A 55 -19.98 14.64 50.86
CA ASP A 55 -20.06 15.82 50.01
C ASP A 55 -20.65 15.43 48.64
N ALA A 56 -21.43 16.35 48.05
CA ALA A 56 -21.94 16.16 46.70
C ALA A 56 -20.76 15.97 45.71
N ILE A 57 -20.87 14.95 44.86
CA ILE A 57 -19.92 14.74 43.75
C ILE A 57 -20.34 15.69 42.64
N CYS A 58 -19.52 16.70 42.38
CA CYS A 58 -19.69 17.56 41.22
C CYS A 58 -19.02 16.92 40.00
N HIS A 59 -19.70 16.91 38.86
CA HIS A 59 -19.16 16.38 37.62
C HIS A 59 -19.43 17.30 36.43
N GLN A 60 -18.65 17.10 35.38
CA GLN A 60 -18.91 17.64 34.04
C GLN A 60 -18.73 16.52 33.03
N VAL A 61 -19.62 16.45 32.04
CA VAL A 61 -19.48 15.54 30.89
C VAL A 61 -19.07 16.34 29.67
N VAL A 62 -18.08 15.83 28.94
CA VAL A 62 -17.67 16.36 27.64
C VAL A 62 -17.65 15.24 26.60
N THR A 63 -17.87 15.59 25.34
CA THR A 63 -17.79 14.68 24.20
C THR A 63 -16.36 14.56 23.70
N LEU A 64 -15.93 13.34 23.41
CA LEU A 64 -14.69 13.02 22.73
C LEU A 64 -15.03 12.28 21.44
N GLU A 65 -14.70 12.89 20.30
CA GLU A 65 -14.84 12.24 19.00
C GLU A 65 -13.68 11.27 18.77
N LEU A 66 -14.01 10.08 18.28
CA LEU A 66 -13.07 9.04 17.89
C LEU A 66 -13.04 8.98 16.36
N ILE A 67 -11.84 9.16 15.79
CA ILE A 67 -11.60 9.12 14.35
C ILE A 67 -10.57 8.03 14.06
N VAL A 68 -10.95 7.10 13.18
CA VAL A 68 -10.16 6.00 12.65
C VAL A 68 -9.93 6.27 11.16
N ASN A 69 -8.71 6.69 10.85
CA ASN A 69 -8.28 6.91 9.47
C ASN A 69 -7.87 5.58 8.83
N PRO A 70 -8.40 5.23 7.65
CA PRO A 70 -8.04 4.01 6.96
C PRO A 70 -6.58 4.05 6.49
N LEU A 71 -5.96 2.87 6.38
CA LEU A 71 -4.64 2.75 5.78
C LEU A 71 -4.75 2.86 4.24
N PRO A 72 -3.73 3.41 3.55
CA PRO A 72 -3.67 3.37 2.09
C PRO A 72 -3.69 1.92 1.58
N VAL A 73 -4.56 1.59 0.63
CA VAL A 73 -4.52 0.27 -0.04
C VAL A 73 -3.53 0.36 -1.20
N LEU A 74 -2.57 -0.57 -1.24
CA LEU A 74 -1.48 -0.54 -2.22
C LEU A 74 -1.70 -1.57 -3.31
N GLY A 75 -1.52 -1.18 -4.56
CA GLY A 75 -1.67 -2.07 -5.70
C GLY A 75 -3.11 -2.55 -5.91
N THR A 76 -3.32 -3.33 -6.97
CA THR A 76 -4.65 -3.85 -7.31
C THR A 76 -4.95 -5.04 -6.40
N ALA A 77 -6.05 -4.97 -5.66
CA ALA A 77 -6.44 -5.99 -4.67
C ALA A 77 -5.36 -6.28 -3.61
N GLY A 78 -4.56 -5.27 -3.23
CA GLY A 78 -3.49 -5.41 -2.24
C GLY A 78 -2.17 -5.97 -2.78
N VAL A 79 -2.04 -6.11 -4.11
CA VAL A 79 -0.85 -6.63 -4.78
C VAL A 79 -0.31 -5.59 -5.75
N ILE A 80 0.96 -5.22 -5.57
CA ILE A 80 1.68 -4.34 -6.48
C ILE A 80 2.29 -5.20 -7.60
N ALA A 81 2.08 -4.81 -8.85
CA ALA A 81 2.68 -5.49 -9.99
C ALA A 81 4.22 -5.41 -9.92
N PRO A 82 4.95 -6.41 -10.46
CA PRO A 82 6.39 -6.32 -10.55
C PRO A 82 6.80 -5.19 -11.48
N PHE A 83 7.90 -4.51 -11.14
CA PHE A 83 8.55 -3.57 -12.04
C PHE A 83 9.41 -4.41 -12.97
N ALA A 84 8.84 -4.79 -14.11
CA ALA A 84 9.46 -5.70 -15.06
C ALA A 84 10.25 -4.95 -16.13
N PHE A 85 11.43 -5.47 -16.46
CA PHE A 85 12.26 -4.99 -17.56
C PHE A 85 12.81 -6.15 -18.38
N CYS A 86 12.68 -6.07 -19.69
CA CYS A 86 13.28 -7.02 -20.62
C CYS A 86 14.71 -6.58 -20.95
N GLU A 87 15.71 -7.36 -20.56
CA GLU A 87 17.11 -7.10 -20.86
C GLU A 87 17.60 -7.80 -22.14
N GLN A 88 18.83 -7.49 -22.56
CA GLN A 88 19.52 -8.16 -23.67
C GLN A 88 20.91 -8.69 -23.29
N ASN A 89 21.46 -8.21 -22.16
CA ASN A 89 22.77 -8.55 -21.61
C ASN A 89 22.75 -9.83 -20.76
N THR A 90 21.58 -10.35 -20.41
CA THR A 90 21.34 -11.62 -19.70
C THR A 90 22.06 -11.72 -18.35
N ASP A 91 22.41 -10.59 -17.73
CA ASP A 91 23.11 -10.56 -16.44
C ASP A 91 22.15 -10.41 -15.24
N GLY A 92 20.86 -10.20 -15.52
CA GLY A 92 19.79 -10.05 -14.57
C GLY A 92 19.76 -8.68 -13.89
N PHE A 93 20.48 -7.68 -14.39
CA PHE A 93 20.55 -6.35 -13.79
C PHE A 93 19.99 -5.25 -14.70
N ASN A 94 19.22 -4.35 -14.10
CA ASN A 94 18.71 -3.15 -14.76
C ASN A 94 18.63 -1.97 -13.79
N GLN A 95 18.71 -0.75 -14.32
CA GLN A 95 18.40 0.47 -13.56
C GLN A 95 16.91 0.78 -13.69
N PHE A 96 16.22 0.80 -12.54
CA PHE A 96 14.81 1.15 -12.43
C PHE A 96 14.65 2.61 -12.04
N LEU A 97 13.68 3.29 -12.65
CA LEU A 97 13.20 4.59 -12.21
C LEU A 97 11.95 4.37 -11.36
N LEU A 98 12.12 4.30 -10.04
CA LEU A 98 11.07 3.84 -9.12
C LEU A 98 9.82 4.74 -9.13
N THR A 99 9.96 6.02 -9.49
CA THR A 99 8.85 6.96 -9.62
C THR A 99 7.90 6.64 -10.75
N ASP A 100 8.34 5.94 -11.80
CA ASP A 100 7.50 5.64 -12.97
C ASP A 100 6.36 4.68 -12.64
N HIS A 101 6.48 3.99 -11.51
CA HIS A 101 5.52 2.99 -11.05
C HIS A 101 4.66 3.46 -9.87
N ILE A 102 4.69 4.76 -9.53
CA ILE A 102 3.87 5.31 -8.45
C ILE A 102 2.38 5.09 -8.71
N ASP A 103 1.93 5.22 -9.96
CA ASP A 103 0.53 5.02 -10.32
C ASP A 103 0.06 3.58 -10.07
N GLU A 104 0.94 2.60 -10.30
CA GLU A 104 0.68 1.17 -10.03
C GLU A 104 0.59 0.88 -8.53
N ILE A 105 1.36 1.60 -7.71
CA ILE A 105 1.33 1.49 -6.25
C ILE A 105 0.07 2.14 -5.68
N LEU A 106 -0.29 3.31 -6.19
CA LEU A 106 -1.36 4.17 -5.65
C LEU A 106 -2.76 3.84 -6.20
N VAL A 107 -2.87 3.19 -7.36
CA VAL A 107 -4.14 2.70 -7.95
C VAL A 107 -5.24 3.76 -7.91
N GLY A 108 -4.98 4.90 -8.56
CA GLY A 108 -5.94 5.99 -8.71
C GLY A 108 -6.05 6.95 -7.51
N LEU A 109 -5.24 6.76 -6.45
CA LEU A 109 -5.02 7.80 -5.45
C LEU A 109 -4.16 8.93 -6.02
N ASP A 110 -4.42 10.19 -5.63
CA ASP A 110 -3.64 11.35 -6.08
C ASP A 110 -2.23 11.34 -5.47
N PRO A 111 -1.15 11.25 -6.26
CA PRO A 111 0.22 11.27 -5.75
C PRO A 111 0.56 12.49 -4.89
N ALA A 112 -0.15 13.62 -5.03
CA ALA A 112 0.07 14.80 -4.20
C ALA A 112 -0.33 14.60 -2.72
N ASP A 113 -1.29 13.70 -2.46
CA ASP A 113 -1.81 13.42 -1.12
C ASP A 113 -0.99 12.37 -0.37
N TYR A 114 0.01 11.77 -1.03
CA TYR A 114 0.79 10.68 -0.47
C TYR A 114 2.30 10.90 -0.59
N THR A 115 3.03 10.47 0.42
CA THR A 115 4.48 10.34 0.36
C THR A 115 4.86 8.88 0.14
N VAL A 116 5.47 8.58 -1.00
CA VAL A 116 5.97 7.24 -1.36
C VAL A 116 7.48 7.19 -1.15
N ARG A 117 7.97 6.17 -0.42
CA ARG A 117 9.41 5.90 -0.23
C ARG A 117 9.71 4.43 -0.40
N PHE A 118 10.84 4.13 -1.03
CA PHE A 118 11.33 2.77 -1.25
C PHE A 118 12.49 2.45 -0.31
N TYR A 119 12.61 1.20 0.09
CA TYR A 119 13.64 0.72 1.01
C TYR A 119 14.14 -0.65 0.55
N LEU A 120 15.43 -0.91 0.74
CA LEU A 120 16.01 -2.22 0.43
C LEU A 120 15.36 -3.34 1.25
N ASP A 121 15.24 -3.11 2.55
CA ASP A 121 14.70 -4.06 3.51
C ASP A 121 14.07 -3.36 4.73
N GLN A 122 13.61 -4.17 5.70
CA GLN A 122 13.00 -3.68 6.94
C GLN A 122 13.97 -2.86 7.81
N ALA A 123 15.27 -3.21 7.83
CA ALA A 123 16.26 -2.51 8.62
C ALA A 123 16.53 -1.10 8.05
N ASN A 124 16.63 -0.98 6.72
CA ASN A 124 16.69 0.29 6.03
C ASN A 124 15.44 1.13 6.30
N MET A 125 14.24 0.55 6.25
CA MET A 125 12.99 1.26 6.55
C MET A 125 12.92 1.77 7.99
N ASN A 126 13.30 0.94 8.96
CA ASN A 126 13.33 1.31 10.39
C ASN A 126 14.31 2.45 10.68
N ASN A 127 15.45 2.48 9.97
CA ASN A 127 16.44 3.54 10.07
C ASN A 127 16.19 4.72 9.11
N ASN A 128 15.08 4.69 8.37
CA ASN A 128 14.69 5.68 7.37
C ASN A 128 15.76 5.94 6.28
N ILE A 129 16.45 4.88 5.85
CA ILE A 129 17.46 4.90 4.79
C ILE A 129 16.77 4.53 3.47
N ALA A 130 16.19 5.51 2.79
CA ALA A 130 15.46 5.31 1.55
C ALA A 130 16.39 5.03 0.35
N LEU A 131 15.88 4.26 -0.62
CA LEU A 131 16.54 4.07 -1.91
C LEU A 131 16.47 5.35 -2.75
N PRO A 132 17.48 5.62 -3.60
CA PRO A 132 17.38 6.66 -4.62
C PRO A 132 16.33 6.29 -5.68
N ASN A 133 15.81 7.29 -6.38
CA ASN A 133 14.82 7.05 -7.45
C ASN A 133 15.37 6.20 -8.60
N GLN A 134 16.62 6.49 -9.03
CA GLN A 134 17.35 5.64 -9.95
C GLN A 134 18.06 4.55 -9.13
N TYR A 135 17.55 3.33 -9.20
CA TYR A 135 18.05 2.21 -8.41
C TYR A 135 18.34 1.00 -9.31
N THR A 136 19.57 0.48 -9.22
CA THR A 136 19.94 -0.78 -9.87
C THR A 136 19.76 -1.91 -8.88
N ASN A 137 19.10 -2.99 -9.30
CA ASN A 137 18.96 -4.17 -8.47
C ASN A 137 20.34 -4.75 -8.08
N GLN A 138 20.41 -5.37 -6.91
CA GLN A 138 21.61 -6.00 -6.34
C GLN A 138 21.53 -7.53 -6.36
N THR A 139 20.32 -8.06 -6.57
CA THR A 139 20.07 -9.49 -6.82
C THR A 139 19.64 -9.64 -8.27
N ALA A 140 20.36 -10.45 -9.05
CA ALA A 140 20.05 -10.70 -10.45
C ALA A 140 18.65 -11.34 -10.62
N PHE A 141 18.00 -11.01 -11.73
CA PHE A 141 16.70 -11.53 -12.21
C PHE A 141 15.48 -11.14 -11.37
N ASP A 142 15.54 -11.29 -10.05
CA ASP A 142 14.41 -10.99 -9.17
C ASP A 142 14.89 -10.47 -7.82
N GLN A 143 14.60 -9.19 -7.55
CA GLN A 143 14.84 -8.57 -6.26
C GLN A 143 13.55 -8.03 -5.67
N THR A 144 13.22 -8.45 -4.45
CA THR A 144 12.17 -7.79 -3.67
C THR A 144 12.73 -6.60 -2.90
N ILE A 145 12.04 -5.45 -2.97
CA ILE A 145 12.25 -4.26 -2.14
C ILE A 145 10.94 -3.92 -1.40
N LEU A 146 11.01 -3.03 -0.42
CA LEU A 146 9.84 -2.52 0.29
C LEU A 146 9.44 -1.14 -0.22
N VAL A 147 8.13 -0.87 -0.23
CA VAL A 147 7.58 0.47 -0.43
C VAL A 147 6.74 0.86 0.77
N ARG A 148 6.94 2.08 1.28
CA ARG A 148 6.10 2.70 2.31
C ARG A 148 5.34 3.86 1.69
N VAL A 149 4.04 3.84 1.86
CA VAL A 149 3.14 4.92 1.42
C VAL A 149 2.50 5.53 2.65
N GLU A 150 2.61 6.84 2.78
CA GLU A 150 2.08 7.63 3.89
C GLU A 150 1.06 8.62 3.35
N ASN A 151 -0.15 8.65 3.91
CA ASN A 151 -1.11 9.70 3.61
C ASN A 151 -0.68 10.99 4.33
N ASN A 152 -0.50 12.08 3.57
CA ASN A 152 0.09 13.32 4.06
C ASN A 152 -0.77 14.08 5.07
N GLU A 153 -2.09 13.87 5.05
CA GLU A 153 -3.05 14.49 5.97
C GLU A 153 -3.16 13.74 7.30
N THR A 154 -3.29 12.41 7.24
CA THR A 154 -3.58 11.56 8.40
C THR A 154 -2.34 10.96 9.05
N GLY A 155 -1.21 10.89 8.34
CA GLY A 155 0.00 10.19 8.76
C GLY A 155 -0.12 8.66 8.78
N CYS A 156 -1.26 8.10 8.33
CA CYS A 156 -1.47 6.66 8.22
C CYS A 156 -0.54 6.07 7.14
N ARG A 157 0.06 4.91 7.45
CA ARG A 157 1.10 4.30 6.62
C ARG A 157 0.76 2.86 6.26
N SER A 158 1.00 2.51 5.01
CA SER A 158 1.01 1.12 4.53
C SER A 158 2.40 0.75 4.04
N VAL A 159 2.73 -0.52 4.18
CA VAL A 159 3.96 -1.11 3.65
C VAL A 159 3.59 -2.22 2.69
N GLY A 160 4.16 -2.18 1.50
CA GLY A 160 4.03 -3.20 0.46
C GLY A 160 5.40 -3.73 0.05
N GLN A 161 5.36 -4.81 -0.74
CA GLN A 161 6.53 -5.36 -1.40
C GLN A 161 6.44 -5.07 -2.90
N VAL A 162 7.57 -4.73 -3.49
CA VAL A 162 7.72 -4.53 -4.94
C VAL A 162 8.81 -5.48 -5.41
N ARG A 163 8.56 -6.20 -6.50
CA ARG A 163 9.57 -7.01 -7.17
C ARG A 163 10.15 -6.22 -8.32
N LEU A 164 11.47 -6.07 -8.33
CA LEU A 164 12.25 -5.63 -9.48
C LEU A 164 12.59 -6.88 -10.27
N LEU A 165 11.93 -7.04 -11.41
CA LEU A 165 12.00 -8.24 -12.24
C LEU A 165 12.76 -7.90 -13.53
N VAL A 166 13.86 -8.61 -13.78
CA VAL A 166 14.63 -8.50 -15.01
C VAL A 166 14.51 -9.84 -15.73
N GLU A 167 13.91 -9.82 -16.91
CA GLU A 167 13.70 -11.00 -17.75
C GLU A 167 14.52 -10.87 -19.03
N GLU A 168 14.97 -12.00 -19.57
CA GLU A 168 15.60 -12.01 -20.89
C GLU A 168 14.56 -11.63 -21.95
N GLY A 169 14.88 -10.61 -22.75
CA GLY A 169 14.01 -10.17 -23.83
C GLY A 169 14.00 -11.17 -24.98
N ALA A 170 12.84 -11.34 -25.61
CA ALA A 170 12.71 -12.21 -26.78
C ALA A 170 13.60 -11.73 -27.94
N ILE A 171 14.29 -12.66 -28.58
CA ILE A 171 15.06 -12.41 -29.80
C ILE A 171 14.20 -12.85 -31.00
N ALA A 172 14.08 -12.00 -32.01
CA ALA A 172 13.44 -12.36 -33.28
C ALA A 172 14.49 -12.35 -34.38
N ASN A 173 14.60 -13.46 -35.13
CA ASN A 173 15.47 -13.54 -36.29
C ASN A 173 14.74 -13.03 -37.55
N PRO A 174 15.44 -12.39 -38.50
CA PRO A 174 14.86 -12.05 -39.78
C PRO A 174 14.35 -13.29 -40.53
N VAL A 175 13.14 -13.21 -41.07
CA VAL A 175 12.61 -14.22 -42.00
C VAL A 175 13.23 -13.99 -43.38
N THR A 176 14.10 -14.90 -43.81
CA THR A 176 14.79 -14.93 -45.11
C THR A 176 14.16 -15.91 -46.09
N ALA A 177 13.16 -16.70 -45.66
CA ALA A 177 12.37 -17.54 -46.53
C ALA A 177 11.86 -16.73 -47.74
N THR A 178 12.24 -17.24 -48.91
CA THR A 178 11.92 -16.68 -50.22
C THR A 178 10.41 -16.49 -50.31
N GLU A 179 9.96 -15.25 -50.55
CA GLU A 179 8.56 -14.81 -50.67
C GLU A 179 7.50 -15.93 -50.64
N LEU A 180 6.66 -15.97 -49.59
CA LEU A 180 5.48 -16.82 -49.60
C LEU A 180 4.54 -16.33 -50.71
N SER A 181 4.36 -17.14 -51.74
CA SER A 181 3.44 -16.87 -52.85
C SER A 181 2.53 -18.07 -53.07
N THR A 182 1.25 -17.79 -53.31
CA THR A 182 0.26 -18.79 -53.70
C THR A 182 -0.68 -18.17 -54.73
N CYS A 183 -1.31 -19.00 -55.53
CA CYS A 183 -2.34 -18.55 -56.46
C CYS A 183 -3.66 -18.40 -55.69
N ASP A 184 -4.40 -17.35 -56.01
CA ASP A 184 -5.77 -17.16 -55.55
C ASP A 184 -6.72 -18.08 -56.33
N ILE A 185 -6.74 -19.35 -55.93
CA ILE A 185 -7.56 -20.41 -56.53
C ILE A 185 -8.70 -20.86 -55.62
N GLU A 186 -8.75 -20.33 -54.39
CA GLU A 186 -9.74 -20.69 -53.38
C GLU A 186 -10.90 -19.69 -53.45
N GLY A 187 -11.97 -20.03 -54.17
CA GLY A 187 -13.15 -19.16 -54.32
C GLY A 187 -13.17 -18.35 -55.61
N ASP A 188 -13.50 -17.05 -55.51
CA ASP A 188 -13.87 -16.18 -56.64
C ASP A 188 -12.70 -15.39 -57.27
N ASN A 189 -11.43 -15.76 -57.03
CA ASN A 189 -10.24 -15.02 -57.49
C ASN A 189 -10.37 -13.51 -57.16
N ASP A 190 -10.52 -13.21 -55.86
CA ASP A 190 -10.85 -11.90 -55.29
C ASP A 190 -9.64 -11.13 -54.72
N GLY A 191 -8.44 -11.69 -54.84
CA GLY A 191 -7.18 -11.19 -54.31
C GLY A 191 -6.81 -11.75 -52.93
N ILE A 192 -7.55 -12.73 -52.39
CA ILE A 192 -7.31 -13.32 -51.06
C ILE A 192 -6.86 -14.77 -51.22
N ALA A 193 -5.80 -15.16 -50.52
CA ALA A 193 -5.36 -16.55 -50.49
C ALA A 193 -4.91 -16.96 -49.09
N THR A 194 -4.98 -18.27 -48.82
CA THR A 194 -4.52 -18.85 -47.56
C THR A 194 -3.03 -19.17 -47.66
N PHE A 195 -2.27 -18.76 -46.64
CA PHE A 195 -0.83 -19.02 -46.53
C PHE A 195 -0.53 -19.88 -45.31
N ASP A 196 0.40 -20.83 -45.45
CA ASP A 196 1.02 -21.51 -44.32
C ASP A 196 2.17 -20.65 -43.79
N LEU A 197 1.98 -20.07 -42.60
CA LEU A 197 2.97 -19.22 -41.93
C LEU A 197 3.93 -20.03 -41.03
N THR A 198 3.72 -21.34 -40.87
CA THR A 198 4.57 -22.18 -40.01
C THR A 198 6.06 -22.14 -40.38
N PRO A 199 6.47 -22.07 -41.67
CA PRO A 199 7.89 -21.97 -42.02
C PRO A 199 8.52 -20.64 -41.56
N ALA A 200 7.79 -19.52 -41.71
CA ALA A 200 8.24 -18.20 -41.27
C ALA A 200 8.34 -18.12 -39.74
N GLY A 201 7.43 -18.79 -39.02
CA GLY A 201 7.49 -18.90 -37.56
C GLY A 201 8.75 -19.62 -37.08
N ILE A 202 9.09 -20.78 -37.68
CA ILE A 202 10.32 -21.53 -37.35
C ILE A 202 11.57 -20.69 -37.60
N GLU A 203 11.59 -19.95 -38.71
CA GLU A 203 12.71 -19.09 -39.05
C GLU A 203 12.88 -17.91 -38.09
N SER A 204 11.77 -17.27 -37.69
CA SER A 204 11.80 -16.16 -36.72
C SER A 204 12.35 -16.60 -35.36
N LEU A 205 12.14 -17.86 -34.97
CA LEU A 205 12.74 -18.46 -33.78
C LEU A 205 14.22 -18.81 -33.97
N GLY A 206 14.67 -19.13 -35.19
CA GLY A 206 16.06 -19.43 -35.50
C GLY A 206 16.58 -20.62 -34.68
N ALA A 207 17.73 -20.44 -34.01
CA ALA A 207 18.34 -21.46 -33.15
C ALA A 207 17.94 -21.36 -31.66
N GLN A 208 16.94 -20.52 -31.33
CA GLN A 208 16.45 -20.38 -29.95
C GLN A 208 15.78 -21.69 -29.50
N SER A 209 16.07 -22.13 -28.28
CA SER A 209 15.54 -23.39 -27.77
C SER A 209 14.07 -23.24 -27.36
N PRO A 210 13.20 -24.24 -27.59
CA PRO A 210 11.82 -24.25 -27.08
C PRO A 210 11.66 -24.25 -25.56
N VAL A 211 12.76 -24.30 -24.81
CA VAL A 211 12.76 -24.16 -23.36
C VAL A 211 13.11 -22.74 -22.89
N ASP A 212 13.46 -21.85 -23.83
CA ASP A 212 13.82 -20.45 -23.58
C ASP A 212 12.67 -19.47 -23.91
N TYR A 213 11.46 -20.01 -24.21
CA TYR A 213 10.21 -19.27 -24.35
C TYR A 213 9.01 -20.01 -23.74
#